data_AF-A0A1V3IT91-F1
#
_entry.id   AF-A0A1V3IT91-F1
#
_cell.length_a   1.000
_cell.length_b   1.000
_cell.length_c   1.000
_cell.angle_alpha   90.00
_cell.angle_beta   90.00
_cell.angle_gamma   90.00
#
_symmetry.space_group_name_H-M   'P 1'
#
loop_
_entity.id
_entity.type
_entity.pdbx_description
1 polymer ?
#
loop_
_entity_poly.entity_id
_entity_poly.type
_entity_poly.pdbx_seq_one_letter_code
_entity_poly.pdbx_strand_id
1 'polypeptide(L)'
;MKHPELIVCAAIKFQLMNDYDIRYLVIPATRHYSPDMNAIIDTLEFNFSTIEESQGFITNFGRFVSRKEALEIAKANNQIRFDIGYEPDELYSEMLY
;
A
#
# COMPACT_ATOMS: atom_id res chain seq x y z
N MET A 1 -4.84 -11.39 25.09
CA MET A 1 -3.70 -10.98 24.23
C MET A 1 -4.20 -9.93 23.27
N LYS A 2 -3.48 -8.83 23.06
CA LYS A 2 -3.78 -7.90 21.97
C LYS A 2 -3.51 -8.64 20.66
N HIS A 3 -4.42 -8.59 19.70
CA HIS A 3 -4.17 -9.17 18.38
C HIS A 3 -2.94 -8.49 17.75
N PRO A 4 -2.00 -9.24 17.15
CA PRO A 4 -0.86 -8.65 16.48
C PRO A 4 -1.29 -7.79 15.28
N GLU A 5 -0.54 -6.73 15.01
CA GLU A 5 -0.69 -5.96 13.77
C GLU A 5 -0.04 -6.72 12.62
N LEU A 6 -0.79 -6.97 11.56
CA LEU A 6 -0.36 -7.76 10.41
C LEU A 6 -0.54 -6.95 9.13
N ILE A 7 0.41 -7.08 8.21
CA ILE A 7 0.29 -6.58 6.84
C ILE A 7 -0.75 -7.42 6.07
N VAL A 8 -1.73 -6.76 5.48
CA VAL A 8 -2.86 -7.41 4.80
C VAL A 8 -2.74 -7.34 3.29
N CYS A 9 -2.45 -6.15 2.75
CA CYS A 9 -2.33 -5.91 1.31
C CYS A 9 -1.52 -4.66 0.99
N ALA A 10 -1.06 -4.55 -0.25
CA ALA A 10 -0.43 -3.34 -0.76
C ALA A 10 -1.44 -2.19 -0.84
N ALA A 11 -0.94 -0.96 -0.77
CA ALA A 11 -1.75 0.23 -0.98
C ALA A 11 -0.93 1.38 -1.54
N ILE A 12 -1.61 2.30 -2.23
CA ILE A 12 -1.03 3.56 -2.68
C ILE A 12 -1.91 4.70 -2.17
N LYS A 13 -1.27 5.72 -1.61
CA LYS A 13 -1.89 6.98 -1.24
C LYS A 13 -1.76 7.95 -2.42
N PHE A 14 -2.90 8.44 -2.90
CA PHE A 14 -3.00 9.41 -3.97
C PHE A 14 -3.53 10.74 -3.45
N GLN A 15 -3.04 11.82 -4.04
CA GLN A 15 -3.73 13.09 -4.08
C GLN A 15 -4.69 13.09 -5.26
N LEU A 16 -5.95 13.42 -5.00
CA LEU A 16 -7.00 13.64 -5.99
C LEU A 16 -7.28 15.13 -6.06
N MET A 17 -7.09 15.70 -7.24
CA MET A 17 -7.28 17.12 -7.47
C MET A 17 -8.41 17.35 -8.47
N ASN A 18 -9.26 18.34 -8.18
CA ASN A 18 -10.12 18.96 -9.17
C ASN A 18 -9.97 20.49 -9.09
N ASP A 19 -10.75 21.23 -9.87
CA ASP A 19 -10.67 22.69 -9.94
C ASP A 19 -10.93 23.42 -8.60
N TYR A 20 -11.42 22.72 -7.57
CA TYR A 20 -11.90 23.31 -6.32
C TYR A 20 -11.22 22.79 -5.06
N ASP A 21 -10.68 21.56 -5.07
CA ASP A 21 -10.29 20.85 -3.85
C ASP A 21 -9.14 19.84 -4.08
N ILE A 22 -8.38 19.57 -3.03
CA ILE A 22 -7.35 18.50 -2.98
C ILE A 22 -7.76 17.52 -1.89
N ARG A 23 -7.94 16.26 -2.27
CA ARG A 23 -8.27 15.17 -1.34
C ARG A 23 -7.21 14.10 -1.35
N TYR A 24 -7.14 13.34 -0.27
CA TYR A 24 -6.27 12.18 -0.17
C TYR A 24 -7.11 10.91 -0.18
N LEU A 25 -6.73 9.95 -1.03
CA LEU A 25 -7.35 8.64 -1.11
C LEU A 25 -6.27 7.57 -0.97
N VAL A 26 -6.52 6.58 -0.11
CA VAL A 26 -5.69 5.37 -0.05
C VAL A 26 -6.44 4.26 -0.76
N ILE A 27 -5.81 3.67 -1.78
CA ILE A 27 -6.36 2.57 -2.57
C ILE A 27 -5.65 1.28 -2.14
N PRO A 28 -6.33 0.34 -1.46
CA PRO A 28 -5.80 -0.99 -1.21
C PRO A 28 -5.91 -1.87 -2.46
N ALA A 29 -4.94 -2.76 -2.67
CA ALA A 29 -4.99 -3.75 -3.75
C ALA A 29 -4.08 -4.96 -3.49
N THR A 30 -4.18 -5.97 -4.34
CA THR A 30 -3.37 -7.20 -4.23
C THR A 30 -1.86 -6.93 -4.24
N ARG A 31 -1.41 -6.05 -5.13
CA ARG A 31 -0.06 -5.48 -5.20
C ARG A 31 -0.13 -4.06 -5.76
N HIS A 32 0.93 -3.26 -5.59
CA HIS A 32 1.04 -1.94 -6.22
C HIS A 32 0.86 -2.07 -7.74
N TYR A 33 0.00 -1.23 -8.33
CA TYR A 33 -0.31 -1.24 -9.78
C TYR A 33 -0.81 -2.59 -10.33
N SER A 34 -1.43 -3.40 -9.48
CA SER A 34 -2.19 -4.57 -9.91
C SER A 34 -3.34 -4.17 -10.86
N PRO A 35 -3.82 -5.08 -11.73
CA PRO A 35 -4.90 -4.77 -12.67
C PRO A 35 -6.17 -4.21 -12.00
N ASP A 36 -6.52 -4.68 -10.79
CA ASP A 36 -7.62 -4.16 -9.99
C ASP A 36 -7.39 -2.72 -9.54
N MET A 37 -6.17 -2.37 -9.12
CA MET A 37 -5.81 -0.99 -8.77
C MET A 37 -5.85 -0.06 -9.97
N ASN A 38 -5.27 -0.48 -11.11
CA ASN A 38 -5.27 0.33 -12.33
C ASN A 38 -6.69 0.64 -12.81
N ALA A 39 -7.60 -0.34 -12.77
CA ALA A 39 -9.00 -0.10 -13.12
C ALA A 39 -9.66 0.97 -12.24
N ILE A 40 -9.30 1.04 -10.95
CA ILE A 40 -9.78 2.09 -10.04
C ILE A 40 -9.15 3.44 -10.41
N ILE A 41 -7.83 3.49 -10.65
CA ILE A 41 -7.12 4.71 -11.05
C ILE A 41 -7.72 5.27 -12.34
N ASP A 42 -7.87 4.45 -13.38
CA ASP A 42 -8.47 4.83 -14.66
C ASP A 42 -9.88 5.43 -14.47
N THR A 43 -10.66 4.87 -13.55
CA THR A 43 -12.00 5.36 -13.22
C THR A 43 -11.95 6.72 -12.51
N LEU A 44 -10.97 6.93 -11.61
CA LEU A 44 -10.78 8.20 -10.91
C LEU A 44 -10.31 9.30 -11.84
N GLU A 45 -9.41 8.96 -12.77
CA GLU A 45 -8.82 9.90 -13.74
C GLU A 45 -9.84 10.49 -14.72
N PHE A 46 -11.03 9.89 -14.82
CA PHE A 46 -12.13 10.48 -15.57
C PHE A 46 -12.62 11.83 -14.99
N ASN A 47 -12.54 12.02 -13.67
CA ASN A 47 -13.07 13.21 -12.99
C ASN A 47 -12.02 13.99 -12.19
N PHE A 48 -10.87 13.39 -11.90
CA PHE A 48 -9.84 13.97 -11.04
C PHE A 48 -8.47 13.82 -11.68
N SER A 49 -7.57 14.77 -11.46
CA SER A 49 -6.14 14.50 -11.65
C SER A 49 -5.64 13.70 -10.45
N THR A 50 -4.96 12.58 -10.72
CA THR A 50 -4.38 11.75 -9.66
C THR A 50 -2.86 11.95 -9.61
N ILE A 51 -2.32 12.11 -8.40
CA ILE A 51 -0.88 12.20 -8.16
C ILE A 51 -0.53 11.18 -7.08
N GLU A 52 0.33 10.22 -7.39
CA GLU A 52 0.86 9.29 -6.38
C GLU A 52 1.67 10.08 -5.34
N GLU A 53 1.29 9.96 -4.07
CA GLU A 53 2.02 10.57 -2.97
C GLU A 53 2.99 9.57 -2.33
N SER A 54 2.52 8.35 -2.05
CA SER A 54 3.37 7.31 -1.46
C SER A 54 2.78 5.91 -1.63
N GLN A 55 3.66 4.93 -1.76
CA GLN A 55 3.32 3.52 -1.69
C GLN A 55 3.49 3.00 -0.26
N GLY A 56 2.64 2.05 0.11
CA GLY A 56 2.61 1.47 1.44
C GLY A 56 1.77 0.20 1.48
N PHE A 57 1.25 -0.10 2.67
CA PHE A 57 0.43 -1.28 2.92
C PHE A 57 -0.72 -0.95 3.87
N ILE A 58 -1.78 -1.75 3.82
CA ILE A 58 -2.85 -1.74 4.83
C ILE A 58 -2.58 -2.83 5.87
N THR A 59 -2.77 -2.48 7.14
CA THR A 59 -2.73 -3.44 8.25
C THR A 59 -4.11 -4.00 8.57
N ASN A 60 -4.17 -5.09 9.33
CA ASN A 60 -5.42 -5.66 9.86
C ASN A 60 -6.19 -4.73 10.81
N PHE A 61 -5.60 -3.59 11.20
CA PHE A 61 -6.29 -2.49 11.90
C PHE A 61 -6.82 -1.39 10.97
N GLY A 62 -6.73 -1.57 9.65
CA GLY A 62 -7.16 -0.59 8.65
C GLY A 62 -6.24 0.63 8.52
N ARG A 63 -5.02 0.56 9.07
CA ARG A 63 -4.04 1.64 8.97
C ARG A 63 -3.27 1.54 7.65
N PHE A 64 -3.08 2.69 7.01
CA PHE A 64 -2.06 2.83 5.98
C PHE A 64 -0.70 3.05 6.65
N VAL A 65 0.28 2.23 6.29
CA VAL A 65 1.66 2.30 6.79
C VAL A 65 2.63 2.38 5.63
N SER A 66 3.74 3.12 5.82
CA SER A 66 4.81 3.21 4.81
C SER A 66 5.46 1.85 4.56
N ARG A 67 6.18 1.68 3.44
CA ARG A 67 6.91 0.43 3.15
C ARG A 67 7.96 0.09 4.23
N LYS A 68 8.59 1.10 4.83
CA LYS A 68 9.56 0.93 5.94
C LYS A 68 8.90 0.42 7.21
N GLU A 69 7.82 1.09 7.65
CA GLU A 69 7.06 0.63 8.83
C GLU A 69 6.46 -0.75 8.58
N ALA A 70 5.99 -1.01 7.35
CA ALA A 70 5.46 -2.31 6.98
C ALA A 70 6.49 -3.43 7.10
N LEU A 71 7.76 -3.17 6.75
CA LEU A 71 8.84 -4.15 6.90
C LEU A 71 9.05 -4.54 8.35
N GLU A 72 9.06 -3.56 9.26
CA GLU A 72 9.21 -3.79 10.70
C GLU A 72 8.05 -4.64 11.25
N ILE A 73 6.81 -4.31 10.85
CA ILE A 73 5.61 -5.08 11.23
C ILE A 73 5.70 -6.51 10.69
N ALA A 74 6.06 -6.68 9.41
CA ALA A 74 6.14 -7.97 8.77
C ALA A 74 7.24 -8.86 9.37
N LYS A 75 8.42 -8.30 9.68
CA LYS A 75 9.51 -8.99 10.38
C LYS A 75 9.09 -9.41 11.79
N ALA A 76 8.50 -8.49 12.56
CA ALA A 76 8.05 -8.75 13.94
C ALA A 76 6.98 -9.87 14.02
N ASN A 77 6.23 -10.09 12.95
CA ASN A 77 5.15 -11.07 12.88
C ASN A 77 5.44 -12.26 11.95
N ASN A 78 6.69 -12.45 11.53
CA ASN A 78 7.12 -13.56 10.66
C ASN A 78 6.29 -13.67 9.35
N GLN A 79 5.94 -12.55 8.74
CA GLN A 79 5.15 -12.51 7.51
C GLN A 79 5.99 -12.59 6.22
N ILE A 80 7.32 -12.49 6.31
CA ILE A 80 8.20 -12.60 5.13
C ILE A 80 8.26 -14.07 4.68
N ARG A 81 7.85 -14.32 3.44
CA ARG A 81 7.73 -15.66 2.86
C ARG A 81 8.76 -15.93 1.76
N PHE A 82 9.24 -14.89 1.10
CA PHE A 82 10.17 -15.02 -0.02
C PHE A 82 11.35 -14.06 0.13
N ASP A 83 12.51 -14.52 -0.34
CA ASP A 83 13.75 -13.76 -0.41
C ASP A 83 13.83 -13.05 -1.77
N ILE A 84 14.32 -11.82 -1.79
CA ILE A 84 14.48 -10.98 -2.98
C ILE A 84 15.96 -10.83 -3.43
N GLY A 85 16.87 -11.58 -2.80
CA GLY A 85 18.29 -11.66 -3.13
C GLY A 85 19.17 -10.62 -2.44
N TYR A 86 18.62 -9.80 -1.54
CA TYR A 86 19.34 -8.79 -0.76
C TYR A 86 18.56 -8.43 0.51
N GLU A 87 19.23 -7.85 1.51
CA GLU A 87 18.56 -7.33 2.71
C GLU A 87 17.80 -6.04 2.36
N PRO A 88 16.46 -6.02 2.49
CA PRO A 88 15.68 -4.86 2.12
C PRO A 88 15.62 -3.81 3.24
N ASP A 89 15.64 -2.54 2.85
CA ASP A 89 15.36 -1.40 3.74
C ASP A 89 13.86 -1.09 3.86
N GLU A 90 13.02 -1.72 3.02
CA GLU A 90 11.57 -1.54 3.00
C GLU A 90 10.84 -2.78 2.47
N LEU A 91 9.54 -2.90 2.74
CA LEU A 91 8.77 -4.08 2.34
C LEU A 91 8.38 -4.04 0.86
N TYR A 92 8.62 -5.13 0.15
CA TYR A 92 8.16 -5.38 -1.22
C TYR A 92 7.01 -6.40 -1.21
N SER A 93 6.07 -6.30 -2.16
CA SER A 93 4.94 -7.24 -2.22
C SER A 93 5.41 -8.67 -2.49
N GLU A 94 6.49 -8.79 -3.27
CA GLU A 94 7.22 -10.02 -3.61
C GLU A 94 7.73 -10.76 -2.37
N MET A 95 7.91 -10.07 -1.24
CA MET A 95 8.33 -10.71 0.01
C MET A 95 7.16 -11.42 0.72
N LEU A 96 5.90 -11.05 0.41
CA LEU A 96 4.69 -11.55 1.06
C LEU A 96 3.91 -12.56 0.22
N TYR A 97 3.90 -12.40 -1.12
CA TYR A 97 3.02 -13.14 -2.02
C TYR A 97 3.76 -13.74 -3.22
#